data_AF-A0A9N9II45-F1
#
_entry.id   AF-A0A9N9II45-F1
#
_cell.length_a   1.000
_cell.length_b   1.000
_cell.length_c   1.000
_cell.angle_alpha   90.00
_cell.angle_beta   90.00
_cell.angle_gamma   90.00
#
_symmetry.space_group_name_H-M   'P 1'
#
loop_
_entity.id
_entity.type
_entity.pdbx_description
1 polymer ?
#
loop_
_entity_poly.entity_id
_entity_poly.type
_entity_poly.pdbx_seq_one_letter_code
_entity_poly.pdbx_strand_id
1 'polypeptide(L)'
;HLQHASKALKEEDEFSKFTKIGRQLGYAVYMFYDSFAWAHSTGVYKFNQIKKITTNAARFWLIGLSFSILHGLYKLHQNRLKKDYFERASKSKSIESNESSSAHSEVAVLRRQLIQDLLDLTIPTTSLEYIRLEDGIVGLAGFFSAIIGAKTQWEK
;
A
#
# COMPACT_ATOMS: atom_id res chain seq x y z
N HIS A 1 9.39 -7.25 -6.00
CA HIS A 1 8.17 -6.78 -6.70
C HIS A 1 7.64 -7.77 -7.73
N LEU A 2 8.44 -8.23 -8.71
CA LEU A 2 7.97 -9.13 -9.78
C LEU A 2 7.41 -10.48 -9.29
N GLN A 3 8.03 -11.10 -8.27
CA GLN A 3 7.49 -12.32 -7.65
C GLN A 3 6.11 -12.11 -7.00
N HIS A 4 5.86 -10.95 -6.39
CA HIS A 4 4.56 -10.63 -5.81
C HIS A 4 3.52 -10.32 -6.88
N ALA A 5 3.92 -9.69 -7.99
CA ALA A 5 3.06 -9.52 -9.16
C ALA A 5 2.66 -10.88 -9.76
N SER A 6 3.60 -11.82 -9.88
CA SER A 6 3.32 -13.19 -10.33
C SER A 6 2.37 -13.93 -9.38
N LYS A 7 2.53 -13.78 -8.07
CA LYS A 7 1.59 -14.35 -7.08
C LYS A 7 0.19 -13.73 -7.21
N ALA A 8 0.08 -12.44 -7.52
CA ALA A 8 -1.21 -11.78 -7.71
C ALA A 8 -2.01 -12.30 -8.91
N LEU A 9 -1.34 -12.81 -9.96
CA LEU A 9 -2.02 -13.42 -11.11
C LEU A 9 -2.89 -14.63 -10.75
N LYS A 10 -2.60 -15.28 -9.62
CA LYS A 10 -3.36 -16.44 -9.10
C LYS A 10 -4.61 -16.06 -8.31
N GLU A 11 -4.86 -14.76 -8.10
CA GLU A 11 -6.07 -14.31 -7.42
C GLU A 11 -7.31 -14.59 -8.32
N GLU A 12 -8.40 -15.09 -7.74
CA GLU A 12 -9.64 -15.34 -8.48
C GLU A 12 -10.39 -14.05 -8.81
N ASP A 13 -10.44 -13.12 -7.84
CA ASP A 13 -11.10 -11.83 -8.03
C ASP A 13 -10.28 -10.90 -8.94
N GLU A 14 -10.89 -10.51 -10.07
CA GLU A 14 -10.25 -9.73 -11.12
C GLU A 14 -9.86 -8.32 -10.66
N PHE A 15 -10.68 -7.67 -9.83
CA PHE A 15 -10.39 -6.33 -9.33
C PHE A 15 -9.23 -6.35 -8.31
N SER A 16 -9.25 -7.30 -7.37
CA SER A 16 -8.15 -7.58 -6.44
C SER A 16 -6.84 -7.87 -7.21
N LYS A 17 -6.90 -8.69 -8.26
CA LYS A 17 -5.76 -8.99 -9.14
C LYS A 17 -5.21 -7.73 -9.79
N PHE A 18 -6.06 -6.95 -10.47
CA PHE A 18 -5.66 -5.73 -11.17
C PHE A 18 -4.99 -4.73 -10.23
N THR A 19 -5.59 -4.47 -9.07
CA THR A 19 -5.06 -3.52 -8.08
C THR A 19 -3.74 -4.00 -7.46
N LYS A 20 -3.59 -5.30 -7.16
CA LYS A 20 -2.32 -5.88 -6.69
C LYS A 20 -1.21 -5.78 -7.74
N ILE A 21 -1.51 -6.06 -9.01
CA ILE A 21 -0.55 -5.94 -10.11
C ILE A 21 -0.15 -4.48 -10.32
N GLY A 22 -1.12 -3.57 -10.37
CA GLY A 22 -0.88 -2.14 -10.51
C GLY A 22 0.04 -1.60 -9.42
N ARG A 23 -0.19 -1.97 -8.16
CA ARG A 23 0.71 -1.63 -7.04
C ARG A 23 2.14 -2.10 -7.29
N GLN A 24 2.32 -3.37 -7.65
CA GLN A 24 3.66 -3.95 -7.81
C GLN A 24 4.40 -3.39 -9.03
N LEU A 25 3.69 -3.09 -10.11
CA LEU A 25 4.27 -2.43 -11.27
C LEU A 25 4.68 -0.99 -10.94
N GLY A 26 3.82 -0.22 -10.27
CA GLY A 26 4.16 1.13 -9.81
C GLY A 26 5.43 1.13 -8.94
N TYR A 27 5.53 0.20 -7.98
CA TYR A 27 6.72 0.07 -7.14
C TYR A 27 7.96 -0.42 -7.90
N ALA A 28 7.80 -1.31 -8.88
CA ALA A 28 8.92 -1.74 -9.71
C ALA A 28 9.51 -0.58 -10.52
N VAL A 29 8.66 0.24 -11.14
CA VAL A 29 9.11 1.40 -11.91
C VAL A 29 9.67 2.49 -11.00
N TYR A 30 9.06 2.72 -9.83
CA TYR A 30 9.62 3.60 -8.80
C TYR A 30 11.05 3.18 -8.42
N MET A 31 11.26 1.92 -8.03
CA MET A 31 12.58 1.40 -7.63
C MET A 31 13.60 1.48 -8.76
N PHE A 32 13.16 1.33 -10.02
CA PHE A 32 14.02 1.51 -11.18
C PHE A 32 14.51 2.96 -11.30
N TYR A 33 13.63 3.95 -11.19
CA TYR A 33 14.03 5.36 -11.16
C TYR A 33 14.85 5.72 -9.92
N ASP A 34 14.51 5.16 -8.76
CA ASP A 34 15.21 5.38 -7.49
C ASP A 34 16.65 4.87 -7.55
N SER A 35 16.91 3.77 -8.28
CA SER A 35 18.26 3.26 -8.52
C SER A 35 19.15 4.28 -9.24
N PHE A 36 18.60 5.04 -10.19
CA PHE A 36 19.34 6.14 -10.84
C PHE A 36 19.54 7.33 -9.91
N ALA A 37 18.54 7.64 -9.08
CA ALA A 37 18.66 8.70 -8.08
C ALA A 37 19.76 8.38 -7.05
N TRP A 38 19.83 7.13 -6.61
CA TRP A 38 20.88 6.62 -5.75
C TRP A 38 22.27 6.70 -6.41
N ALA A 39 22.40 6.28 -7.67
CA ALA A 39 23.66 6.38 -8.42
C ALA A 39 24.13 7.85 -8.59
N HIS A 40 23.19 8.79 -8.70
CA HIS A 40 23.49 10.23 -8.67
C HIS A 40 24.00 10.69 -7.29
N SER A 41 23.30 10.30 -6.23
CA SER A 41 23.58 10.71 -4.85
C SER A 41 24.98 10.28 -4.41
N THR A 42 25.32 9.01 -4.67
CA THR A 42 26.62 8.40 -4.32
C THR A 42 27.79 8.90 -5.17
N GLY A 43 27.51 9.65 -6.26
CA GLY A 43 28.55 10.18 -7.14
C GLY A 43 29.09 9.18 -8.17
N VAL A 44 28.52 7.97 -8.25
CA VAL A 44 28.86 6.99 -9.29
C VAL A 44 28.64 7.58 -10.68
N TYR A 45 27.52 8.29 -10.88
CA TYR A 45 27.26 9.01 -12.12
C TYR A 45 26.36 10.24 -11.89
N LYS A 46 26.82 11.43 -12.26
CA LYS A 46 26.04 12.68 -12.12
C LYS A 46 25.15 12.93 -13.33
N PHE A 47 23.90 12.50 -13.24
CA PHE A 47 22.86 12.85 -14.23
C PHE A 47 22.52 14.35 -14.24
N ASN A 48 22.56 14.97 -15.42
CA ASN A 48 22.14 16.37 -15.63
C ASN A 48 20.63 16.59 -15.40
N GLN A 49 19.81 15.54 -15.61
CA GLN A 49 18.35 15.61 -15.52
C GLN A 49 17.82 14.93 -14.26
N ILE A 50 18.58 14.96 -13.16
CA ILE A 50 18.23 14.26 -11.90
C ILE A 50 16.84 14.63 -11.38
N LYS A 51 16.43 15.90 -11.50
CA LYS A 51 15.09 16.36 -11.11
C LYS A 51 13.98 15.59 -11.84
N LYS A 52 14.12 15.35 -13.15
CA LYS A 52 13.11 14.59 -13.92
C LYS A 52 13.04 13.13 -13.47
N ILE A 53 14.19 12.52 -13.14
CA ILE A 53 14.28 11.15 -12.64
C ILE A 53 13.55 11.02 -11.31
N THR A 54 13.83 11.91 -10.35
CA THR A 54 13.20 11.87 -9.03
C THR A 54 11.72 12.23 -9.08
N THR A 55 11.31 13.21 -9.91
CA THR A 55 9.89 13.52 -10.14
C THR A 55 9.14 12.32 -10.72
N ASN A 56 9.71 11.61 -11.70
CA ASN A 56 9.08 10.41 -12.25
C ASN A 56 9.00 9.29 -11.21
N ALA A 57 10.06 9.08 -10.41
CA ALA A 57 10.05 8.13 -9.30
C ALA A 57 8.87 8.40 -8.36
N ALA A 58 8.70 9.65 -7.91
CA ALA A 58 7.61 10.07 -7.04
C ALA A 58 6.22 9.83 -7.66
N ARG A 59 6.05 10.09 -8.97
CA ARG A 59 4.79 9.80 -9.69
C ARG A 59 4.44 8.32 -9.69
N PHE A 60 5.41 7.45 -10.00
CA PHE A 60 5.17 6.00 -10.03
C PHE A 60 4.94 5.43 -8.63
N TRP A 61 5.59 6.00 -7.61
CA TRP A 61 5.31 5.66 -6.23
C TRP A 61 3.87 6.02 -5.84
N LEU A 62 3.41 7.23 -6.18
CA LEU A 62 2.04 7.68 -5.93
C LEU A 62 1.00 6.79 -6.64
N ILE A 63 1.27 6.36 -7.88
CA ILE A 63 0.43 5.39 -8.60
C ILE A 63 0.36 4.07 -7.83
N GLY A 64 1.51 3.54 -7.38
CA GLY A 64 1.57 2.30 -6.62
C GLY A 64 0.78 2.35 -5.30
N LEU A 65 0.90 3.46 -4.57
CA LEU A 65 0.13 3.72 -3.34
C LEU A 65 -1.36 3.85 -3.61
N SER A 66 -1.75 4.53 -4.68
CA SER A 66 -3.16 4.68 -5.08
C SER A 66 -3.81 3.32 -5.35
N PHE A 67 -3.13 2.42 -6.08
CA PHE A 67 -3.59 1.05 -6.28
C PHE A 67 -3.67 0.24 -4.97
N SER A 68 -2.72 0.46 -4.05
CA SER A 68 -2.72 -0.19 -2.74
C SER A 68 -3.92 0.25 -1.88
N ILE A 69 -4.23 1.55 -1.87
CA ILE A 69 -5.38 2.11 -1.15
C ILE A 69 -6.69 1.57 -1.74
N LEU A 70 -6.84 1.61 -3.07
CA LEU A 70 -8.01 1.05 -3.75
C LEU A 70 -8.20 -0.44 -3.42
N HIS A 71 -7.11 -1.21 -3.41
CA HIS A 71 -7.14 -2.62 -3.03
C HIS A 71 -7.63 -2.83 -1.60
N GLY A 72 -7.07 -2.08 -0.64
CA GLY A 72 -7.41 -2.19 0.78
C GLY A 72 -8.87 -1.80 1.06
N LEU A 73 -9.37 -0.72 0.46
CA LEU A 73 -10.77 -0.29 0.59
C LEU A 73 -11.73 -1.32 0.02
N TYR A 74 -11.41 -1.89 -1.14
CA TYR A 74 -12.21 -2.92 -1.78
C TYR A 74 -12.31 -4.19 -0.93
N LYS A 75 -11.18 -4.72 -0.44
CA LYS A 75 -11.17 -5.89 0.45
C LYS A 75 -11.88 -5.62 1.77
N LEU A 76 -11.77 -4.41 2.32
CA LEU A 76 -12.50 -4.02 3.53
C LEU A 76 -14.02 -4.02 3.30
N HIS A 77 -14.46 -3.54 2.13
CA HIS A 77 -15.87 -3.57 1.74
C HIS A 77 -16.39 -5.01 1.56
N GLN A 78 -15.64 -5.87 0.85
CA GLN A 78 -15.99 -7.28 0.70
C GLN A 78 -16.09 -8.00 2.05
N ASN A 79 -15.13 -7.78 2.95
CA ASN A 79 -15.16 -8.38 4.28
C ASN A 79 -16.38 -7.93 5.10
N ARG A 80 -16.80 -6.66 4.96
CA ARG A 80 -18.04 -6.17 5.59
C ARG A 80 -19.28 -6.89 5.06
N LEU A 81 -19.41 -7.01 3.74
CA LEU A 81 -20.55 -7.70 3.12
C LEU A 81 -20.62 -9.17 3.53
N LYS A 82 -19.48 -9.86 3.60
CA LYS A 82 -19.40 -11.24 4.10
C LYS A 82 -19.88 -11.32 5.55
N LYS A 83 -19.39 -10.43 6.42
CA LYS A 83 -19.80 -10.40 7.83
C LYS A 83 -21.31 -10.17 7.98
N ASP A 84 -21.87 -9.20 7.26
CA ASP A 84 -23.31 -8.89 7.29
C ASP A 84 -24.16 -10.08 6.81
N TYR A 85 -23.68 -10.83 5.79
CA TYR A 85 -24.33 -12.04 5.31
C TYR A 85 -24.30 -13.16 6.37
N PHE A 86 -23.12 -13.44 6.93
CA PHE A 86 -22.97 -14.47 7.97
C PHE A 86 -23.73 -14.14 9.25
N GLU A 87 -23.81 -12.87 9.65
CA GLU A 87 -24.59 -12.45 10.83
C GLU A 87 -26.10 -12.63 10.63
N ARG A 88 -26.59 -12.42 9.39
CA ARG A 88 -27.98 -12.70 9.02
C ARG A 88 -28.26 -14.21 8.94
N ALA A 89 -27.31 -14.99 8.44
CA ALA A 89 -27.43 -16.45 8.34
C ALA A 89 -27.27 -17.15 9.70
N SER A 90 -26.44 -16.62 10.61
CA SER A 90 -26.22 -17.23 11.93
C SER A 90 -27.40 -17.05 12.87
N LYS A 91 -28.22 -15.99 12.67
CA LYS A 91 -29.53 -15.85 13.32
C LYS A 91 -30.52 -16.98 12.97
N SER A 92 -30.30 -17.73 11.88
CA SER A 92 -31.14 -18.87 11.48
C SER A 92 -30.52 -20.25 11.72
N LYS A 93 -29.21 -20.34 11.96
CA LYS A 93 -28.52 -21.59 12.36
C LYS A 93 -27.18 -21.27 13.04
N SER A 94 -26.88 -21.94 14.14
CA SER A 94 -25.60 -21.86 14.87
C SER A 94 -24.44 -22.40 14.02
N ILE A 95 -23.86 -21.56 13.17
CA ILE A 95 -22.67 -21.87 12.37
C ILE A 95 -21.47 -21.17 13.00
N GLU A 96 -20.38 -21.94 13.10
CA GLU A 96 -19.25 -21.83 14.02
C GLU A 96 -18.36 -20.57 13.93
N SER A 97 -17.74 -20.32 15.08
CA SER A 97 -16.88 -19.24 15.52
C SER A 97 -15.49 -19.11 14.85
N ASN A 98 -15.11 -19.98 13.91
CA ASN A 98 -13.75 -20.03 13.36
C ASN A 98 -13.50 -19.13 12.14
N GLU A 99 -14.49 -18.89 11.26
CA GLU A 99 -14.32 -17.93 10.13
C GLU A 99 -14.34 -16.47 10.60
N SER A 100 -15.00 -16.21 11.74
CA SER A 100 -15.06 -14.90 12.37
C SER A 100 -13.65 -14.41 12.77
N SER A 101 -12.86 -15.26 13.42
CA SER A 101 -11.54 -14.89 13.95
C SER A 101 -10.52 -14.61 12.82
N SER A 102 -10.53 -15.41 11.75
CA SER A 102 -9.68 -15.16 10.58
C SER A 102 -10.04 -13.86 9.86
N ALA A 103 -11.34 -13.56 9.70
CA ALA A 103 -11.80 -12.31 9.08
C ALA A 103 -11.39 -11.06 9.88
N HIS A 104 -11.42 -11.13 11.23
CA HIS A 104 -10.96 -10.02 12.08
C HIS A 104 -9.46 -9.78 11.92
N SER A 105 -8.66 -10.84 11.80
CA SER A 105 -7.22 -10.73 11.56
C SER A 105 -6.91 -10.09 10.20
N GLU A 106 -7.65 -10.47 9.14
CA GLU A 106 -7.49 -9.90 7.80
C GLU A 106 -7.85 -8.41 7.77
N VAL A 107 -8.97 -8.03 8.40
CA VAL A 107 -9.40 -6.62 8.49
C VAL A 107 -8.38 -5.77 9.25
N ALA A 108 -7.79 -6.29 10.33
CA ALA A 108 -6.75 -5.58 11.07
C ALA A 108 -5.51 -5.33 10.20
N VAL A 109 -5.06 -6.32 9.43
CA VAL A 109 -3.93 -6.20 8.50
C VAL A 109 -4.24 -5.16 7.41
N LEU A 110 -5.43 -5.23 6.80
CA LEU A 110 -5.87 -4.28 5.76
C LEU A 110 -5.92 -2.85 6.29
N ARG A 111 -6.43 -2.63 7.50
CA ARG A 111 -6.48 -1.29 8.13
C ARG A 111 -5.08 -0.76 8.42
N ARG A 112 -4.18 -1.58 8.96
CA ARG A 112 -2.78 -1.17 9.20
C ARG A 112 -2.10 -0.78 7.89
N GLN A 113 -2.26 -1.58 6.83
CA GLN A 113 -1.72 -1.27 5.51
C GLN A 113 -2.30 0.03 4.93
N LEU A 114 -3.61 0.25 5.04
CA LEU A 114 -4.24 1.48 4.56
C LEU A 114 -3.72 2.72 5.29
N ILE A 115 -3.56 2.63 6.62
CA ILE A 115 -2.98 3.72 7.39
C ILE A 115 -1.55 3.98 6.90
N GLN A 116 -0.72 2.94 6.79
CA GLN A 116 0.64 3.08 6.26
C GLN A 116 0.66 3.71 4.86
N ASP A 117 -0.17 3.23 3.93
CA ASP A 117 -0.22 3.75 2.57
C ASP A 117 -0.66 5.23 2.52
N LEU A 118 -1.57 5.65 3.41
CA LEU A 118 -2.00 7.06 3.52
C LEU A 118 -0.89 7.95 4.10
N LEU A 119 -0.12 7.44 5.06
CA LEU A 119 1.02 8.17 5.62
C LEU A 119 2.14 8.27 4.60
N ASP A 120 2.44 7.18 3.90
CA ASP A 120 3.44 7.14 2.84
C ASP A 120 3.04 8.00 1.64
N LEU A 121 1.74 8.21 1.38
CA LEU A 121 1.22 9.12 0.34
C LEU A 121 1.72 10.55 0.51
N THR A 122 1.99 10.99 1.74
CA THR A 122 2.46 12.36 2.00
C THR A 122 3.81 12.63 1.31
N ILE A 123 4.69 11.63 1.22
CA ILE A 123 6.06 11.79 0.70
C ILE A 123 6.07 12.12 -0.81
N PRO A 124 5.51 11.29 -1.72
CA PRO A 124 5.50 11.62 -3.13
C PRO A 124 4.60 12.83 -3.42
N THR A 125 3.55 13.07 -2.64
CA THR A 125 2.64 14.20 -2.87
C THR A 125 3.31 15.54 -2.56
N THR A 126 4.09 15.61 -1.48
CA THR A 126 4.92 16.79 -1.16
C THR A 126 6.09 16.92 -2.16
N SER A 127 6.75 15.81 -2.52
CA SER A 127 7.84 15.83 -3.51
C SER A 127 7.39 16.28 -4.91
N LEU A 128 6.11 16.12 -5.24
CA LEU A 128 5.51 16.56 -6.50
C LEU A 128 4.88 17.96 -6.40
N GLU A 129 4.94 18.59 -5.22
CA GLU A 129 4.33 19.89 -4.93
C GLU A 129 2.80 19.90 -5.14
N TYR A 130 2.15 18.74 -5.13
CA TYR A 130 0.70 18.61 -5.31
C TYR A 130 -0.07 19.10 -4.08
N ILE A 131 0.49 18.91 -2.90
CA ILE A 131 -0.03 19.46 -1.65
C ILE A 131 1.15 20.07 -0.90
N ARG A 132 1.01 21.34 -0.49
CA ARG A 132 1.93 21.97 0.47
C ARG A 132 1.47 21.62 1.88
N LEU A 133 1.74 20.40 2.32
CA LEU A 133 1.60 20.03 3.72
C LEU A 133 2.75 20.66 4.50
N GLU A 134 2.49 21.19 5.70
CA GLU A 134 3.57 21.60 6.60
C GLU A 134 4.48 20.38 6.87
N ASP A 135 5.80 20.56 6.73
CA ASP A 135 6.80 19.49 6.88
C ASP A 135 6.64 18.70 8.20
N GLY A 136 6.08 19.32 9.25
CA GLY A 136 5.75 18.67 10.52
C GLY A 136 4.65 17.61 10.44
N ILE A 137 3.63 17.78 9.59
CA ILE A 137 2.55 16.80 9.41
C ILE A 137 3.05 15.59 8.62
N VAL A 138 3.90 15.82 7.61
CA VAL A 138 4.57 14.77 6.83
C VAL A 138 5.52 13.97 7.72
N GLY A 139 6.30 14.65 8.58
CA GLY A 139 7.18 14.02 9.55
C GLY A 139 6.43 13.18 10.60
N LEU A 140 5.31 13.69 11.12
CA LEU A 140 4.44 12.94 12.04
C LEU A 140 3.80 11.74 11.35
N ALA A 141 3.37 11.90 10.09
CA ALA A 141 2.82 10.80 9.33
C ALA A 141 3.85 9.68 9.13
N GLY A 142 5.07 10.02 8.71
CA GLY A 142 6.19 9.07 8.61
C GLY A 142 6.52 8.41 9.95
N PHE A 143 6.47 9.16 11.06
CA PHE A 143 6.71 8.63 12.41
C PHE A 143 5.66 7.60 12.84
N PHE A 144 4.37 7.88 12.65
CA PHE A 144 3.31 6.91 12.95
C PHE A 144 3.37 5.69 12.02
N SER A 145 3.76 5.89 10.75
CA SER A 145 3.97 4.81 9.78
C SER A 145 5.09 3.87 10.26
N ALA A 146 6.20 4.45 10.74
CA ALA A 146 7.34 3.70 11.28
C ALA A 146 6.96 2.90 12.54
N ILE A 147 6.16 3.46 13.45
CA ILE A 147 5.69 2.75 14.66
C ILE A 147 4.79 1.55 14.27
N ILE A 148 3.88 1.74 13.33
CA ILE A 148 2.98 0.68 12.86
C ILE A 148 3.79 -0.41 12.13
N GLY A 149 4.76 -0.02 11.29
CA GLY A 149 5.65 -0.94 10.59
C GLY A 149 6.52 -1.75 11.56
N ALA A 150 7.12 -1.10 12.55
CA ALA A 150 7.95 -1.74 13.57
C ALA A 150 7.13 -2.75 14.40
N LYS A 151 5.92 -2.38 14.82
CA LYS A 151 5.04 -3.28 15.56
C LYS A 151 4.65 -4.51 14.74
N THR A 152 4.43 -4.33 13.44
CA THR A 152 4.04 -5.43 12.53
C THR A 152 5.19 -6.39 12.23
N GLN A 153 6.45 -5.94 12.32
CA GLN A 153 7.60 -6.85 12.25
C GLN A 153 7.94 -7.52 13.57
N TRP A 154 7.60 -6.91 14.70
CA TRP A 154 7.82 -7.53 16.01
C TRP A 154 6.76 -8.59 16.35
N GLU A 155 5.57 -8.49 15.76
CA GLU A 155 4.48 -9.46 15.89
C GLU A 155 4.58 -10.64 14.89
N LYS A 156 5.62 -10.66 14.04
CA LYS A 156 5.92 -11.70 13.05
C LYS A 156 6.97 -12.67 13.54
#